data_AF-A0A952M1V6-F1
#
_entry.id   AF-A0A952M1V6-F1
#
_cell.length_a   1.000
_cell.length_b   1.000
_cell.length_c   1.000
_cell.angle_alpha   90.00
_cell.angle_beta   90.00
_cell.angle_gamma   90.00
#
_symmetry.space_group_name_H-M   'P 1'
#
loop_
_entity.id
_entity.type
_entity.pdbx_description
1 polymer ?
#
loop_
_entity_poly.entity_id
_entity_poly.type
_entity_poly.pdbx_seq_one_letter_code
_entity_poly.pdbx_strand_id
1 'polypeptide(L)'
;MKKNNLSLLLPYNKKNRASSIAAAFLYAHTLAFLFFINFSAAETPKNFVHVKGGIFTNNHSNYFGKNIVVKDFYLAKFEVTQQEWQNTMGNNPSKFKGHNLPVDNVSWYEAVEYCNKKSTKDALQPYYSIDKNKQDPLNNNTLDKQKWTVTINPTANGYRLPTELEWEYAASGGNKSQNFKYSGSANIDTTAWYWRNAGNKTLSGKWLWSAIETNGTQTHPVGQKPANELGLHDMSGNVREWCWDWHENGENGESGGNGSSRVWRGGGWIGGEHACAISYRGKFEANGKGPDQGFRLARNALHGASSNSAPVF
;
A
#
# COMPACT_ATOMS: atom_id res chain seq x y z
N MET A 1 -60.06 -57.27 12.76
CA MET A 1 -61.18 -58.12 12.28
C MET A 1 -62.05 -57.31 11.34
N LYS A 2 -62.47 -57.95 10.24
CA LYS A 2 -63.55 -57.60 9.30
C LYS A 2 -63.39 -56.39 8.37
N LYS A 3 -63.19 -56.77 7.10
CA LYS A 3 -63.55 -56.10 5.85
C LYS A 3 -64.97 -55.52 5.91
N ASN A 4 -65.21 -54.43 5.19
CA ASN A 4 -66.41 -54.25 4.37
C ASN A 4 -66.08 -53.38 3.15
N ASN A 5 -66.06 -54.05 1.99
CA ASN A 5 -66.22 -53.45 0.67
C ASN A 5 -67.67 -53.01 0.49
N LEU A 6 -67.92 -51.88 -0.17
CA LEU A 6 -68.98 -51.81 -1.17
C LEU A 6 -68.58 -50.82 -2.28
N SER A 7 -68.51 -51.39 -3.47
CA SER A 7 -68.22 -50.83 -4.77
C SER A 7 -69.40 -50.08 -5.37
N LEU A 8 -69.16 -49.01 -6.15
CA LEU A 8 -69.96 -48.71 -7.34
C LEU A 8 -69.08 -48.17 -8.48
N LEU A 9 -69.42 -48.59 -9.69
CA LEU A 9 -68.64 -48.58 -10.93
C LEU A 9 -68.65 -47.24 -11.70
N LEU A 10 -67.47 -46.89 -12.25
CA LEU A 10 -67.12 -46.36 -13.60
C LEU A 10 -68.02 -45.28 -14.28
N PRO A 11 -67.43 -44.28 -15.01
CA PRO A 11 -66.50 -44.56 -16.10
C PRO A 11 -65.22 -43.70 -16.19
N TYR A 12 -64.18 -44.39 -16.64
CA TYR A 12 -62.98 -43.88 -17.27
C TYR A 12 -63.34 -42.98 -18.47
N ASN A 13 -63.06 -41.68 -18.38
CA ASN A 13 -63.16 -40.78 -19.53
C ASN A 13 -61.77 -40.22 -19.88
N LYS A 14 -61.17 -40.83 -20.92
CA LYS A 14 -60.03 -40.29 -21.66
C LYS A 14 -60.47 -38.99 -22.33
N LYS A 15 -60.17 -37.84 -21.72
CA LYS A 15 -59.97 -36.57 -22.45
C LYS A 15 -59.31 -35.55 -21.52
N ASN A 16 -58.27 -34.92 -22.06
CA ASN A 16 -57.61 -33.71 -21.56
C ASN A 16 -56.50 -33.90 -20.52
N ARG A 17 -55.45 -34.65 -20.92
CA ARG A 17 -54.05 -34.23 -20.65
C ARG A 17 -53.79 -32.92 -21.41
N ALA A 18 -54.32 -31.80 -20.94
CA ALA A 18 -54.04 -30.47 -21.49
C ALA A 18 -54.42 -29.36 -20.49
N SER A 19 -54.13 -29.54 -19.20
CA SER A 19 -54.48 -28.54 -18.18
C SER A 19 -53.45 -28.37 -17.06
N SER A 20 -52.20 -28.80 -17.28
CA SER A 20 -51.11 -28.60 -16.31
C SER A 20 -49.77 -28.18 -16.93
N ILE A 21 -49.76 -27.84 -18.22
CA ILE A 21 -48.55 -27.33 -18.93
C ILE A 21 -48.70 -25.85 -19.31
N ALA A 22 -49.91 -25.29 -19.32
CA ALA A 22 -50.14 -23.86 -19.60
C ALA A 22 -49.73 -22.91 -18.45
N ALA A 23 -49.40 -23.44 -17.26
CA ALA A 23 -48.80 -22.65 -16.17
C ALA A 23 -47.26 -22.66 -16.17
N ALA A 24 -46.63 -23.45 -17.05
CA ALA A 24 -45.18 -23.56 -17.15
C ALA A 24 -44.60 -22.90 -18.42
N PHE A 25 -45.47 -22.39 -19.30
CA PHE A 25 -45.09 -21.69 -20.53
C PHE A 25 -45.36 -20.18 -20.52
N LEU A 26 -45.59 -19.59 -19.34
CA LEU A 26 -45.33 -18.17 -19.11
C LEU A 26 -43.90 -17.98 -18.59
N TYR A 27 -42.97 -18.63 -19.28
CA TYR A 27 -41.54 -18.38 -19.15
C TYR A 27 -41.19 -17.15 -20.00
N ALA A 28 -40.37 -16.28 -19.42
CA ALA A 28 -39.39 -15.48 -20.13
C ALA A 28 -39.87 -14.25 -20.93
N HIS A 29 -40.81 -13.45 -20.41
CA HIS A 29 -40.98 -12.06 -20.88
C HIS A 29 -41.20 -11.12 -19.71
N THR A 30 -40.14 -10.90 -18.92
CA THR A 30 -39.80 -9.70 -18.12
C THR A 30 -39.01 -10.15 -16.92
N LEU A 31 -37.68 -10.23 -17.06
CA LEU A 31 -36.65 -10.02 -16.03
C LEU A 31 -35.29 -10.35 -16.66
N ALA A 32 -35.07 -9.87 -17.90
CA ALA A 32 -33.72 -9.56 -18.31
C ALA A 32 -33.35 -8.27 -17.56
N PHE A 33 -33.00 -8.39 -16.28
CA PHE A 33 -32.14 -7.40 -15.64
C PHE A 33 -30.83 -7.50 -16.40
N LEU A 34 -30.73 -6.72 -17.48
CA LEU A 34 -29.46 -6.24 -17.98
C LEU A 34 -28.79 -5.54 -16.80
N PHE A 35 -28.02 -6.30 -16.02
CA PHE A 35 -26.92 -5.76 -15.26
C PHE A 35 -25.96 -5.20 -16.31
N PHE A 36 -26.25 -3.99 -16.79
CA PHE A 36 -25.21 -3.08 -17.18
C PHE A 36 -24.41 -2.85 -15.91
N ILE A 37 -23.43 -3.72 -15.67
CA ILE A 37 -22.30 -3.37 -14.84
C ILE A 37 -21.65 -2.25 -15.62
N ASN A 38 -22.06 -1.01 -15.30
CA ASN A 38 -21.26 0.15 -15.59
C ASN A 38 -19.92 -0.17 -14.92
N PHE A 39 -18.94 -0.59 -15.72
CA PHE A 39 -17.55 -0.50 -15.37
C PHE A 39 -17.25 1.01 -15.36
N SER A 40 -17.77 1.71 -14.35
CA SER A 40 -17.20 2.98 -13.94
C SER A 40 -15.75 2.66 -13.68
N ALA A 41 -14.85 3.40 -14.32
CA ALA A 41 -13.46 3.42 -13.88
C ALA A 41 -13.49 3.59 -12.35
N ALA A 42 -12.81 2.70 -11.64
CA ALA A 42 -12.76 2.77 -10.19
C ALA A 42 -12.31 4.19 -9.82
N GLU A 43 -13.15 4.93 -9.10
CA GLU A 43 -12.83 6.29 -8.71
C GLU A 43 -11.55 6.27 -7.87
N THR A 44 -10.63 7.20 -8.14
CA THR A 44 -9.40 7.33 -7.37
C THR A 44 -9.77 7.48 -5.89
N PRO A 45 -9.27 6.62 -5.00
CA PRO A 45 -9.59 6.72 -3.58
C PRO A 45 -9.26 8.11 -3.04
N LYS A 46 -10.12 8.65 -2.17
CA LYS A 46 -9.88 9.96 -1.55
C LYS A 46 -8.49 10.01 -0.91
N ASN A 47 -7.76 11.09 -1.15
CA ASN A 47 -6.36 11.30 -0.73
C ASN A 47 -5.31 10.36 -1.36
N PHE A 48 -5.65 9.66 -2.45
CA PHE A 48 -4.69 8.92 -3.27
C PHE A 48 -4.46 9.61 -4.61
N VAL A 49 -3.37 9.22 -5.25
CA VAL A 49 -3.05 9.49 -6.65
C VAL A 49 -3.13 8.17 -7.41
N HIS A 50 -3.75 8.18 -8.59
CA HIS A 50 -3.62 7.10 -9.56
C HIS A 50 -2.26 7.23 -10.26
N VAL A 51 -1.31 6.39 -9.88
CA VAL A 51 0.00 6.32 -10.51
C VAL A 51 -0.14 5.45 -11.75
N LYS A 52 -0.15 6.09 -12.92
CA LYS A 52 -0.09 5.39 -14.21
C LYS A 52 1.27 4.74 -14.34
N GLY A 53 1.26 3.42 -14.49
CA GLY A 53 2.43 2.58 -14.66
C GLY A 53 3.17 2.87 -15.96
N GLY A 54 4.37 2.31 -16.07
CA GLY A 54 5.27 2.53 -17.19
C GLY A 54 6.69 2.11 -16.83
N ILE A 55 7.65 2.55 -17.64
CA ILE A 55 9.08 2.35 -17.38
C ILE A 55 9.68 3.60 -16.75
N PHE A 56 10.81 3.43 -16.05
CA PHE A 56 11.54 4.55 -15.47
C PHE A 56 12.20 5.40 -16.55
N THR A 57 11.88 6.70 -16.55
CA THR A 57 12.50 7.71 -17.42
C THR A 57 13.49 8.61 -16.70
N ASN A 58 13.46 8.65 -15.36
CA ASN A 58 14.36 9.44 -14.54
C ASN A 58 15.73 8.76 -14.40
N ASN A 59 16.79 9.39 -14.90
CA ASN A 59 18.17 8.88 -14.88
C ASN A 59 18.85 8.87 -13.49
N HIS A 60 18.20 9.44 -12.47
CA HIS A 60 18.64 9.31 -11.07
C HIS A 60 18.12 8.04 -10.40
N SER A 61 17.21 7.29 -11.03
CA SER A 61 16.65 6.03 -10.52
C SER A 61 17.63 4.86 -10.65
N ASN A 62 17.60 3.94 -9.68
CA ASN A 62 18.28 2.64 -9.74
C ASN A 62 17.74 1.71 -10.83
N TYR A 63 16.57 2.02 -11.38
CA TYR A 63 15.85 1.20 -12.37
C TYR A 63 15.86 1.83 -13.77
N PHE A 64 16.50 2.99 -13.94
CA PHE A 64 16.66 3.61 -15.25
C PHE A 64 17.38 2.68 -16.23
N GLY A 65 16.87 2.58 -17.46
CA GLY A 65 17.43 1.73 -18.51
C GLY A 65 17.24 0.22 -18.33
N LYS A 66 16.64 -0.24 -17.22
CA LYS A 66 16.39 -1.67 -16.97
C LYS A 66 15.15 -2.23 -17.66
N ASN A 67 14.34 -1.39 -18.30
CA ASN A 67 13.08 -1.75 -18.98
C ASN A 67 12.06 -2.50 -18.09
N ILE A 68 12.10 -2.24 -16.78
CA ILE A 68 11.14 -2.81 -15.82
C ILE A 68 9.83 -2.03 -15.93
N VAL A 69 8.73 -2.74 -16.17
CA VAL A 69 7.39 -2.17 -16.28
C VAL A 69 6.70 -2.19 -14.91
N VAL A 70 6.39 -1.00 -14.40
CA VAL A 70 5.56 -0.81 -13.20
C VAL A 70 4.10 -0.82 -13.63
N LYS A 71 3.24 -1.59 -12.94
CA LYS A 71 1.79 -1.63 -13.22
C LYS A 71 1.09 -0.40 -12.63
N ASP A 72 -0.14 -0.12 -13.05
CA ASP A 72 -0.97 0.93 -12.42
C ASP A 72 -1.22 0.57 -10.94
N PHE A 73 -1.16 1.58 -10.06
CA PHE A 73 -1.50 1.47 -8.65
C PHE A 73 -2.00 2.80 -8.09
N TYR A 74 -2.55 2.77 -6.88
CA TYR A 74 -2.86 3.98 -6.13
C TYR A 74 -1.85 4.16 -5.01
N LEU A 75 -1.38 5.38 -4.81
CA LEU A 75 -0.50 5.75 -3.70
C LEU A 75 -1.08 6.94 -2.93
N ALA A 76 -1.03 6.89 -1.60
CA ALA A 76 -1.48 7.98 -0.76
C ALA A 76 -0.64 9.24 -1.01
N LYS A 77 -1.31 10.40 -1.08
CA LYS A 77 -0.68 11.72 -1.28
C LYS A 77 0.33 12.06 -0.19
N PHE A 78 0.07 11.57 1.02
CA PHE A 78 0.82 11.88 2.23
C PHE A 78 1.24 10.59 2.94
N GLU A 79 2.23 10.71 3.81
CA GLU A 79 2.52 9.74 4.87
C GLU A 79 1.27 9.56 5.75
N VAL A 80 1.13 8.36 6.37
CA VAL A 80 0.01 8.13 7.31
C VAL A 80 0.16 9.08 8.49
N THR A 81 -0.88 9.86 8.76
CA THR A 81 -0.85 10.85 9.84
C THR A 81 -1.09 10.20 11.22
N GLN A 82 -0.66 10.87 12.28
CA GLN A 82 -0.93 10.43 13.65
C GLN A 82 -2.43 10.33 13.96
N GLN A 83 -3.26 11.22 13.39
CA GLN A 83 -4.70 11.13 13.57
C GLN A 83 -5.29 9.90 12.87
N GLU A 84 -4.88 9.61 11.63
CA GLU A 84 -5.31 8.39 10.92
C GLU A 84 -4.85 7.13 11.65
N TRP A 85 -3.62 7.14 12.18
CA TRP A 85 -3.10 6.08 13.04
C TRP A 85 -3.97 5.88 14.27
N GLN A 86 -4.18 6.93 15.06
CA GLN A 86 -4.93 6.86 16.32
C GLN A 86 -6.38 6.41 16.10
N ASN A 87 -7.04 6.93 15.05
CA ASN A 87 -8.39 6.50 14.68
C ASN A 87 -8.45 5.01 14.28
N THR A 88 -7.35 4.44 13.78
CA THR A 88 -7.29 3.05 13.32
C THR A 88 -6.85 2.09 14.42
N MET A 89 -5.77 2.44 15.14
CA MET A 89 -5.04 1.57 16.06
C MET A 89 -5.37 1.81 17.53
N GLY A 90 -5.97 2.96 17.87
CA GLY A 90 -6.39 3.29 19.24
C GLY A 90 -5.27 3.82 20.15
N ASN A 91 -4.06 4.04 19.63
CA ASN A 91 -2.93 4.61 20.35
C ASN A 91 -2.16 5.61 19.47
N ASN A 92 -1.11 6.26 19.99
CA ASN A 92 -0.21 7.11 19.20
C ASN A 92 1.25 6.90 19.69
N PRO A 93 2.08 6.12 18.97
CA PRO A 93 3.44 5.79 19.37
C PRO A 93 4.47 6.88 19.05
N SER A 94 4.09 7.92 18.31
CA SER A 94 5.04 8.85 17.70
C SER A 94 5.82 9.68 18.72
N LYS A 95 7.07 10.01 18.43
CA LYS A 95 7.94 10.80 19.32
C LYS A 95 7.38 12.21 19.50
N PHE A 96 7.08 12.89 18.39
CA PHE A 96 6.48 14.22 18.39
C PHE A 96 4.98 14.11 18.26
N LYS A 97 4.21 15.06 18.80
CA LYS A 97 2.74 14.98 18.84
C LYS A 97 2.10 16.07 17.99
N GLY A 98 1.20 15.66 17.09
CA GLY A 98 0.36 16.56 16.30
C GLY A 98 -0.47 15.78 15.29
N HIS A 99 -1.76 16.13 15.16
CA HIS A 99 -2.71 15.35 14.36
C HIS A 99 -2.26 15.13 12.92
N ASN A 100 -1.70 16.17 12.28
CA ASN A 100 -1.28 16.16 10.88
C ASN A 100 0.22 15.81 10.70
N LEU A 101 0.94 15.53 11.79
CA LEU A 101 2.28 14.97 11.68
C LEU A 101 2.19 13.53 11.16
N PRO A 102 3.21 13.03 10.42
CA PRO A 102 3.28 11.61 10.11
C PRO A 102 3.37 10.79 11.42
N VAL A 103 2.82 9.58 11.38
CA VAL A 103 3.07 8.60 12.42
C VAL A 103 4.51 8.09 12.27
N ASP A 104 5.28 8.21 13.35
CA ASP A 104 6.62 7.61 13.50
C ASP A 104 6.64 6.60 14.68
N ASN A 105 7.81 5.98 14.93
CA ASN A 105 8.01 4.94 15.94
C ASN A 105 7.13 3.70 15.72
N VAL A 106 6.88 3.35 14.46
CA VAL A 106 6.10 2.17 14.08
C VAL A 106 6.98 1.16 13.35
N SER A 107 6.83 -0.12 13.71
CA SER A 107 7.56 -1.19 13.03
C SER A 107 6.87 -1.59 11.72
N TRP A 108 7.58 -2.33 10.87
CA TRP A 108 7.00 -2.87 9.64
C TRP A 108 5.79 -3.77 9.94
N TYR A 109 5.87 -4.59 11.00
CA TYR A 109 4.77 -5.44 11.44
C TYR A 109 3.52 -4.63 11.86
N GLU A 110 3.72 -3.50 12.55
CA GLU A 110 2.60 -2.66 12.95
C GLU A 110 2.01 -1.88 11.76
N ALA A 111 2.84 -1.53 10.77
CA ALA A 111 2.39 -0.89 9.53
C ALA A 111 1.52 -1.83 8.67
N VAL A 112 1.88 -3.12 8.54
CA VAL A 112 1.02 -4.10 7.84
C VAL A 112 -0.25 -4.42 8.62
N GLU A 113 -0.20 -4.43 9.95
CA GLU A 113 -1.39 -4.56 10.80
C GLU A 113 -2.33 -3.37 10.63
N TYR A 114 -1.78 -2.14 10.60
CA TYR A 114 -2.54 -0.93 10.30
C TYR A 114 -3.23 -1.03 8.94
N CYS A 115 -2.52 -1.47 7.90
CA CYS A 115 -3.08 -1.65 6.56
C CYS A 115 -4.32 -2.56 6.58
N ASN A 116 -4.24 -3.70 7.28
CA ASN A 116 -5.37 -4.62 7.43
C ASN A 116 -6.51 -4.03 8.26
N LYS A 117 -6.22 -3.43 9.43
CA LYS A 117 -7.24 -2.82 10.29
C LYS A 117 -7.98 -1.68 9.58
N LYS A 118 -7.25 -0.83 8.86
CA LYS A 118 -7.84 0.24 8.06
C LYS A 118 -8.68 -0.32 6.91
N SER A 119 -8.23 -1.41 6.26
CA SER A 119 -9.00 -2.08 5.21
C SER A 119 -10.35 -2.55 5.74
N THR A 120 -10.37 -3.24 6.88
CA THR A 120 -11.62 -3.70 7.50
C THR A 120 -12.53 -2.54 7.90
N LYS A 121 -11.96 -1.46 8.48
CA LYS A 121 -12.73 -0.25 8.85
C LYS A 121 -13.40 0.43 7.66
N ASP A 122 -12.73 0.41 6.51
CA ASP A 122 -13.23 1.00 5.27
C ASP A 122 -14.00 -0.02 4.39
N ALA A 123 -14.39 -1.17 4.95
CA ALA A 123 -15.09 -2.27 4.27
C ALA A 123 -14.37 -2.80 2.99
N LEU A 124 -13.04 -2.85 3.04
CA LEU A 124 -12.17 -3.42 2.01
C LEU A 124 -11.60 -4.77 2.44
N GLN A 125 -11.20 -5.59 1.47
CA GLN A 125 -10.53 -6.86 1.73
C GLN A 125 -9.09 -6.62 2.21
N PRO A 126 -8.69 -7.13 3.38
CA PRO A 126 -7.30 -7.03 3.84
C PRO A 126 -6.31 -7.60 2.83
N TYR A 127 -5.20 -6.90 2.62
CA TYR A 127 -4.17 -7.33 1.68
C TYR A 127 -3.21 -8.38 2.27
N TYR A 128 -3.04 -8.40 3.59
CA TYR A 128 -2.12 -9.31 4.25
C TYR A 128 -2.85 -10.41 5.03
N SER A 129 -2.29 -11.61 5.04
CA SER A 129 -2.57 -12.63 6.05
C SER A 129 -1.39 -12.67 7.03
N ILE A 130 -1.66 -12.44 8.32
CA ILE A 130 -0.64 -12.29 9.36
C ILE A 130 -0.79 -13.45 10.35
N ASP A 131 0.22 -14.31 10.41
CA ASP A 131 0.36 -15.35 11.44
C ASP A 131 1.42 -14.93 12.46
N LYS A 132 0.96 -14.57 13.66
CA LYS A 132 1.81 -14.10 14.76
C LYS A 132 2.47 -15.23 15.54
N ASN A 133 2.02 -16.47 15.35
CA ASN A 133 2.51 -17.66 16.05
C ASN A 133 3.54 -18.44 15.23
N LYS A 134 3.63 -18.14 13.93
CA LYS A 134 4.57 -18.78 13.00
C LYS A 134 5.72 -17.85 12.65
N GLN A 135 6.94 -18.33 12.88
CA GLN A 135 8.14 -17.62 12.47
C GLN A 135 8.33 -17.69 10.95
N ASP A 136 8.56 -16.53 10.33
CA ASP A 136 8.83 -16.40 8.91
C ASP A 136 10.19 -17.06 8.58
N PRO A 137 10.20 -18.16 7.80
CA PRO A 137 11.43 -18.86 7.46
C PRO A 137 12.39 -18.00 6.62
N LEU A 138 11.89 -16.95 5.96
CA LEU A 138 12.67 -16.02 5.15
C LEU A 138 13.36 -14.94 6.00
N ASN A 139 12.91 -14.75 7.23
CA ASN A 139 13.53 -13.81 8.15
C ASN A 139 14.68 -14.49 8.88
N ASN A 140 15.92 -14.26 8.42
CA ASN A 140 17.13 -14.81 9.05
C ASN A 140 17.74 -13.89 10.13
N ASN A 141 17.11 -12.76 10.46
CA ASN A 141 17.67 -11.81 11.41
C ASN A 141 17.58 -12.31 12.87
N THR A 142 18.70 -12.47 13.55
CA THR A 142 18.73 -12.93 14.95
C THR A 142 18.26 -11.89 15.98
N LEU A 143 18.22 -10.60 15.60
CA LEU A 143 17.74 -9.47 16.41
C LEU A 143 16.22 -9.28 16.32
N ASP A 144 15.59 -9.75 15.24
CA ASP A 144 14.13 -9.80 15.16
C ASP A 144 13.61 -11.02 15.92
N LYS A 145 13.02 -10.79 17.10
CA LYS A 145 12.40 -11.86 17.91
C LYS A 145 10.94 -12.13 17.53
N GLN A 146 10.31 -11.22 16.78
CA GLN A 146 8.89 -11.27 16.45
C GLN A 146 8.64 -12.17 15.24
N LYS A 147 9.42 -11.99 14.16
CA LYS A 147 9.43 -12.85 12.95
C LYS A 147 8.06 -13.28 12.45
N TRP A 148 7.04 -12.43 12.49
CA TRP A 148 5.69 -12.86 12.05
C TRP A 148 5.72 -13.28 10.59
N THR A 149 5.06 -14.40 10.29
CA THR A 149 4.82 -14.79 8.89
C THR A 149 3.72 -13.89 8.33
N VAL A 150 4.05 -13.13 7.29
CA VAL A 150 3.10 -12.24 6.59
C VAL A 150 3.07 -12.62 5.13
N THR A 151 1.92 -13.07 4.64
CA THR A 151 1.68 -13.38 3.22
C THR A 151 0.70 -12.39 2.60
N ILE A 152 0.68 -12.29 1.28
CA ILE A 152 -0.15 -11.34 0.53
C ILE A 152 -1.35 -12.02 -0.13
N ASN A 153 -2.44 -11.27 -0.25
CA ASN A 153 -3.56 -11.56 -1.13
C ASN A 153 -3.52 -10.56 -2.31
N PRO A 154 -2.91 -10.92 -3.45
CA PRO A 154 -2.64 -9.97 -4.53
C PRO A 154 -3.91 -9.43 -5.22
N THR A 155 -5.06 -10.08 -5.03
CA THR A 155 -6.35 -9.63 -5.61
C THR A 155 -7.17 -8.77 -4.64
N ALA A 156 -6.72 -8.60 -3.38
CA ALA A 156 -7.40 -7.76 -2.41
C ALA A 156 -7.38 -6.29 -2.84
N ASN A 157 -8.47 -5.59 -2.53
CA ASN A 157 -8.67 -4.17 -2.84
C ASN A 157 -8.33 -3.24 -1.66
N GLY A 158 -7.89 -3.79 -0.53
CA GLY A 158 -7.49 -3.06 0.67
C GLY A 158 -6.16 -2.34 0.55
N TYR A 159 -5.75 -1.76 1.68
CA TYR A 159 -4.50 -1.03 1.82
C TYR A 159 -3.33 -1.97 2.02
N ARG A 160 -2.16 -1.53 1.57
CA ARG A 160 -0.88 -2.20 1.72
C ARG A 160 0.26 -1.19 1.77
N LEU A 161 1.46 -1.65 2.13
CA LEU A 161 2.68 -0.91 1.85
C LEU A 161 2.96 -0.91 0.34
N PRO A 162 3.57 0.16 -0.21
CA PRO A 162 4.11 0.11 -1.57
C PRO A 162 5.24 -0.91 -1.65
N THR A 163 5.46 -1.49 -2.83
CA THR A 163 6.75 -2.11 -3.11
C THR A 163 7.83 -1.03 -3.25
N GLU A 164 9.09 -1.40 -3.08
CA GLU A 164 10.22 -0.50 -3.31
C GLU A 164 10.20 0.06 -4.75
N LEU A 165 9.88 -0.81 -5.72
CA LEU A 165 9.76 -0.45 -7.13
C LEU A 165 8.66 0.60 -7.35
N GLU A 166 7.46 0.37 -6.78
CA GLU A 166 6.34 1.31 -6.84
C GLU A 166 6.69 2.64 -6.17
N TRP A 167 7.33 2.58 -5.01
CA TRP A 167 7.73 3.76 -4.24
C TRP A 167 8.72 4.61 -5.05
N GLU A 168 9.79 4.02 -5.59
CA GLU A 168 10.80 4.76 -6.36
C GLU A 168 10.22 5.32 -7.66
N TYR A 169 9.34 4.55 -8.34
CA TYR A 169 8.66 5.02 -9.55
C TYR A 169 7.81 6.25 -9.27
N ALA A 170 6.99 6.20 -8.20
CA ALA A 170 6.16 7.32 -7.78
C ALA A 170 7.00 8.53 -7.32
N ALA A 171 8.07 8.32 -6.55
CA ALA A 171 8.97 9.37 -6.10
C ALA A 171 9.69 10.05 -7.27
N SER A 172 9.99 9.30 -8.33
CA SER A 172 10.64 9.81 -9.53
C SER A 172 9.75 10.69 -10.41
N GLY A 173 8.44 10.79 -10.12
CA GLY A 173 7.45 11.50 -10.92
C GLY A 173 6.72 10.61 -11.96
N GLY A 174 7.02 9.30 -11.97
CA GLY A 174 6.44 8.33 -12.90
C GLY A 174 6.56 8.78 -14.37
N ASN A 175 5.50 8.58 -15.15
CA ASN A 175 5.45 9.03 -16.55
C ASN A 175 5.49 10.57 -16.72
N LYS A 176 5.40 11.35 -15.64
CA LYS A 176 5.49 12.81 -15.65
C LYS A 176 6.83 13.33 -15.13
N SER A 177 7.81 12.45 -14.94
CA SER A 177 9.10 12.81 -14.36
C SER A 177 9.76 14.00 -15.06
N GLN A 178 10.24 14.97 -14.29
CA GLN A 178 11.13 16.02 -14.77
C GLN A 178 12.61 15.72 -14.50
N ASN A 179 12.95 14.45 -14.27
CA ASN A 179 14.32 13.97 -14.09
C ASN A 179 15.06 14.61 -12.90
N PHE A 180 14.37 14.78 -11.77
CA PHE A 180 14.94 15.33 -10.54
C PHE A 180 15.56 14.26 -9.64
N LYS A 181 16.60 14.65 -8.89
CA LYS A 181 17.28 13.81 -7.89
C LYS A 181 16.43 13.58 -6.62
N TYR A 182 15.66 14.59 -6.23
CA TYR A 182 14.70 14.53 -5.14
C TYR A 182 13.29 14.60 -5.72
N SER A 183 12.31 14.06 -5.02
CA SER A 183 10.95 13.97 -5.54
C SER A 183 10.38 15.36 -5.82
N GLY A 184 10.20 15.74 -7.08
CA GLY A 184 9.67 17.05 -7.48
C GLY A 184 10.65 18.22 -7.49
N SER A 185 11.94 18.03 -7.17
CA SER A 185 12.94 19.11 -7.24
C SER A 185 14.39 18.62 -7.32
N ALA A 186 15.26 19.36 -8.02
CA ALA A 186 16.71 19.18 -7.92
C ALA A 186 17.28 19.74 -6.60
N ASN A 187 16.56 20.66 -5.94
CA ASN A 187 16.95 21.25 -4.66
C ASN A 187 16.22 20.58 -3.50
N ILE A 188 16.98 19.92 -2.62
CA ILE A 188 16.46 19.23 -1.44
C ILE A 188 15.71 20.17 -0.49
N ASP A 189 16.16 21.42 -0.32
CA ASP A 189 15.54 22.35 0.62
C ASP A 189 14.10 22.71 0.20
N THR A 190 13.79 22.61 -1.09
CA THR A 190 12.46 22.82 -1.64
C THR A 190 11.50 21.72 -1.22
N THR A 191 11.92 20.45 -1.31
CA THR A 191 11.01 19.30 -1.22
C THR A 191 11.09 18.49 0.06
N ALA A 192 12.18 18.60 0.83
CA ALA A 192 12.41 17.73 1.98
C ALA A 192 12.54 18.46 3.31
N TRP A 193 11.95 17.87 4.34
CA TRP A 193 12.30 18.12 5.74
C TRP A 193 13.39 17.14 6.16
N TYR A 194 14.60 17.64 6.39
CA TYR A 194 15.78 16.81 6.72
C TYR A 194 16.66 17.54 7.73
N TRP A 195 17.80 16.93 8.09
CA TRP A 195 18.60 17.36 9.24
C TRP A 195 18.96 18.85 9.27
N ARG A 196 19.08 19.50 8.10
CA ARG A 196 19.41 20.93 8.04
C ARG A 196 18.23 21.85 8.30
N ASN A 197 17.02 21.51 7.83
CA ASN A 197 15.91 22.47 7.77
C ASN A 197 14.68 22.06 8.60
N ALA A 198 14.74 20.93 9.31
CA ALA A 198 13.61 20.43 10.09
C ALA A 198 13.53 20.95 11.54
N GLY A 199 14.44 21.84 11.95
CA GLY A 199 14.48 22.44 13.30
C GLY A 199 14.32 23.96 13.30
N ASN A 200 14.57 24.57 14.46
CA ASN A 200 14.37 26.00 14.71
C ASN A 200 15.27 26.90 13.86
N LYS A 201 16.47 26.43 13.52
CA LYS A 201 17.44 27.12 12.66
C LYS A 201 17.86 26.22 11.52
N THR A 202 18.22 26.81 10.38
CA THR A 202 18.89 26.08 9.32
C THR A 202 20.30 25.71 9.77
N LEU A 203 20.63 24.42 9.78
CA LEU A 203 21.98 23.93 10.07
C LEU A 203 22.83 23.90 8.79
N SER A 204 24.14 24.01 8.96
CA SER A 204 25.12 23.96 7.88
C SER A 204 26.33 23.13 8.29
N GLY A 205 27.14 22.70 7.32
CA GLY A 205 28.35 21.91 7.58
C GLY A 205 28.07 20.41 7.55
N LYS A 206 28.73 19.66 8.42
CA LYS A 206 28.58 18.20 8.49
C LYS A 206 27.37 17.82 9.34
N TRP A 207 26.75 16.71 8.99
CA TRP A 207 25.73 16.08 9.83
C TRP A 207 26.33 15.77 11.21
N LEU A 208 25.73 16.30 12.28
CA LEU A 208 26.18 16.12 13.66
C LEU A 208 24.97 15.98 14.57
N TRP A 209 24.87 14.85 15.28
CA TRP A 209 23.75 14.58 16.19
C TRP A 209 23.57 15.66 17.25
N SER A 210 24.66 16.13 17.86
CA SER A 210 24.61 17.16 18.93
C SER A 210 23.98 18.48 18.45
N ALA A 211 24.20 18.86 17.19
CA ALA A 211 23.57 20.04 16.60
C ALA A 211 22.09 19.80 16.30
N ILE A 212 21.74 18.62 15.78
CA ILE A 212 20.35 18.25 15.44
C ILE A 212 19.49 18.17 16.70
N GLU A 213 19.99 17.49 17.73
CA GLU A 213 19.30 17.26 19.00
C GLU A 213 19.01 18.57 19.76
N THR A 214 19.92 19.54 19.68
CA THR A 214 19.76 20.84 20.35
C THR A 214 19.00 21.89 19.51
N ASN A 215 18.71 21.61 18.23
CA ASN A 215 18.04 22.54 17.32
C ASN A 215 16.50 22.42 17.31
N GLY A 216 15.91 21.61 18.20
CA GLY A 216 14.45 21.38 18.20
C GLY A 216 13.95 20.72 16.92
N THR A 217 14.80 19.92 16.27
CA THR A 217 14.50 19.24 15.00
C THR A 217 13.42 18.18 15.20
N GLN A 218 12.40 18.17 14.35
CA GLN A 218 11.25 17.27 14.46
C GLN A 218 10.58 16.98 13.11
N THR A 219 9.60 16.08 13.11
CA THR A 219 8.67 15.90 11.98
C THR A 219 7.81 17.15 11.77
N HIS A 220 7.36 17.36 10.54
CA HIS A 220 6.49 18.47 10.16
C HIS A 220 5.13 17.96 9.66
N PRO A 221 4.07 18.77 9.72
CA PRO A 221 2.78 18.40 9.14
C PRO A 221 2.93 17.99 7.68
N VAL A 222 2.27 16.90 7.29
CA VAL A 222 2.33 16.38 5.92
C VAL A 222 1.86 17.42 4.91
N GLY A 223 2.47 17.45 3.74
CA GLY A 223 2.05 18.29 2.62
C GLY A 223 2.47 19.76 2.71
N GLN A 224 3.33 20.14 3.65
CA GLN A 224 3.80 21.52 3.77
C GLN A 224 4.81 21.93 2.70
N LYS A 225 5.56 20.98 2.14
CA LYS A 225 6.43 21.21 0.99
C LYS A 225 5.71 20.86 -0.32
N PRO A 226 6.11 21.45 -1.46
CA PRO A 226 5.47 21.20 -2.75
C PRO A 226 5.43 19.71 -3.09
N ALA A 227 4.36 19.32 -3.78
CA ALA A 227 4.25 17.96 -4.32
C ALA A 227 5.17 17.76 -5.53
N ASN A 228 5.45 16.50 -5.85
CA ASN A 228 6.05 16.13 -7.13
C ASN A 228 5.03 16.16 -8.28
N GLU A 229 5.46 15.75 -9.47
CA GLU A 229 4.71 15.82 -10.72
C GLU A 229 3.43 14.96 -10.73
N LEU A 230 3.33 14.02 -9.80
CA LEU A 230 2.15 13.18 -9.58
C LEU A 230 1.20 13.74 -8.51
N GLY A 231 1.60 14.77 -7.76
CA GLY A 231 0.82 15.28 -6.64
C GLY A 231 1.08 14.55 -5.31
N LEU A 232 2.24 13.91 -5.18
CA LEU A 232 2.70 13.24 -3.96
C LEU A 232 3.62 14.18 -3.17
N HIS A 233 3.38 14.30 -1.87
CA HIS A 233 4.18 15.11 -0.96
C HIS A 233 5.09 14.23 -0.11
N ASP A 234 6.16 14.83 0.42
CA ASP A 234 7.05 14.26 1.43
C ASP A 234 7.71 12.93 1.03
N MET A 235 7.77 12.61 -0.27
CA MET A 235 8.52 11.44 -0.77
C MET A 235 10.05 11.60 -0.59
N SER A 236 10.51 12.80 -0.20
CA SER A 236 11.87 13.08 0.22
C SER A 236 11.80 13.80 1.57
N GLY A 237 12.40 13.25 2.62
CA GLY A 237 12.42 13.82 3.98
C GLY A 237 11.19 13.47 4.82
N ASN A 238 10.98 14.23 5.89
CA ASN A 238 9.97 14.07 6.95
C ASN A 238 10.11 12.74 7.72
N VAL A 239 9.55 11.62 7.25
CA VAL A 239 9.85 10.29 7.80
C VAL A 239 10.27 9.30 6.71
N ARG A 240 11.09 8.34 7.11
CA ARG A 240 11.42 7.17 6.29
C ARG A 240 10.16 6.34 6.14
N GLU A 241 9.98 5.77 4.97
CA GLU A 241 8.76 5.05 4.65
C GLU A 241 9.02 3.58 4.43
N TRP A 242 8.39 2.73 5.25
CA TRP A 242 8.43 1.28 5.05
C TRP A 242 7.89 0.89 3.68
N CYS A 243 8.63 -0.01 3.01
CA CYS A 243 8.18 -0.73 1.83
C CYS A 243 7.90 -2.20 2.16
N TRP A 244 7.19 -2.90 1.28
CA TRP A 244 6.92 -4.33 1.41
C TRP A 244 8.21 -5.17 1.41
N ASP A 245 9.17 -4.80 0.55
CA ASP A 245 10.28 -5.63 0.13
C ASP A 245 11.29 -5.95 1.23
N TRP A 246 11.90 -7.14 1.13
CA TRP A 246 13.09 -7.47 1.88
C TRP A 246 14.30 -6.70 1.33
N HIS A 247 15.13 -6.20 2.23
CA HIS A 247 16.44 -5.66 1.86
C HIS A 247 17.45 -6.80 1.80
N GLU A 248 17.51 -7.45 0.64
CA GLU A 248 18.48 -8.53 0.40
C GLU A 248 19.91 -8.00 0.32
N ASN A 249 20.88 -8.82 0.73
CA ASN A 249 22.31 -8.61 0.50
C ASN A 249 22.71 -9.52 -0.67
N GLY A 250 22.86 -9.00 -1.88
CA GLY A 250 23.35 -9.79 -3.01
C GLY A 250 23.65 -8.96 -4.25
N GLU A 251 24.87 -9.07 -4.76
CA GLU A 251 25.41 -8.36 -5.92
C GLU A 251 24.69 -8.68 -7.26
N ASN A 252 23.75 -9.62 -7.28
CA ASN A 252 23.18 -10.19 -8.52
C ASN A 252 21.65 -10.11 -8.67
N GLY A 253 20.93 -9.38 -7.82
CA GLY A 253 19.53 -9.00 -8.10
C GLY A 253 18.51 -10.15 -8.23
N GLU A 254 18.81 -11.35 -7.75
CA GLU A 254 17.81 -12.41 -7.58
C GLU A 254 17.15 -12.23 -6.21
N SER A 255 15.83 -11.98 -6.20
CA SER A 255 15.00 -11.96 -5.00
C SER A 255 14.93 -13.35 -4.37
N GLY A 256 15.96 -13.71 -3.59
CA GLY A 256 16.04 -14.97 -2.87
C GLY A 256 15.08 -15.05 -1.68
N GLY A 257 14.30 -14.00 -1.42
CA GLY A 257 13.29 -13.94 -0.35
C GLY A 257 13.89 -13.84 1.04
N ASN A 258 15.15 -14.23 1.24
CA ASN A 258 15.84 -14.21 2.52
C ASN A 258 16.37 -12.81 2.84
N GLY A 259 15.74 -12.13 3.80
CA GLY A 259 16.14 -10.80 4.24
C GLY A 259 16.38 -10.72 5.73
N SER A 260 17.44 -10.02 6.14
CA SER A 260 17.63 -9.65 7.55
C SER A 260 16.93 -8.33 7.91
N SER A 261 16.46 -7.56 6.94
CA SER A 261 15.87 -6.24 7.16
C SER A 261 14.85 -5.93 6.08
N ARG A 262 13.87 -5.06 6.36
CA ARG A 262 12.91 -4.55 5.37
C ARG A 262 13.43 -3.25 4.77
N VAL A 263 13.02 -2.97 3.53
CA VAL A 263 13.37 -1.72 2.86
C VAL A 263 12.60 -0.56 3.48
N TRP A 264 13.30 0.56 3.65
CA TRP A 264 12.67 1.87 3.77
C TRP A 264 13.26 2.85 2.75
N ARG A 265 12.48 3.87 2.41
CA ARG A 265 12.81 4.87 1.39
C ARG A 265 12.56 6.29 1.91
N GLY A 266 13.00 7.31 1.16
CA GLY A 266 12.62 8.72 1.36
C GLY A 266 13.49 9.53 2.30
N GLY A 267 14.23 8.91 3.21
CA GLY A 267 14.98 9.64 4.25
C GLY A 267 14.03 10.22 5.30
N GLY A 268 14.49 11.14 6.14
CA GLY A 268 13.64 11.67 7.22
C GLY A 268 14.24 12.93 7.84
N TRP A 269 13.53 13.53 8.79
CA TRP A 269 13.90 14.81 9.43
C TRP A 269 15.29 14.79 10.08
N ILE A 270 15.76 13.64 10.55
CA ILE A 270 17.10 13.43 11.12
C ILE A 270 18.11 12.97 10.05
N GLY A 271 17.65 12.51 8.88
CA GLY A 271 18.48 11.90 7.85
C GLY A 271 19.33 12.90 7.05
N GLY A 272 20.48 12.43 6.57
CA GLY A 272 21.34 13.13 5.63
C GLY A 272 20.68 13.39 4.27
N GLU A 273 21.24 14.33 3.50
CA GLU A 273 20.77 14.73 2.17
C GLU A 273 20.72 13.57 1.20
N HIS A 274 21.72 12.68 1.27
CA HIS A 274 21.83 11.52 0.41
C HIS A 274 20.68 10.53 0.66
N ALA A 275 20.21 10.40 1.91
CA ALA A 275 19.13 9.49 2.27
C ALA A 275 17.77 9.93 1.70
N CYS A 276 17.64 11.21 1.32
CA CYS A 276 16.42 11.78 0.77
C CYS A 276 16.29 11.64 -0.74
N ALA A 277 17.35 11.18 -1.44
CA ALA A 277 17.33 11.01 -2.88
C ALA A 277 16.38 9.88 -3.30
N ILE A 278 15.74 10.02 -4.47
CA ILE A 278 14.74 9.05 -4.93
C ILE A 278 15.29 7.63 -5.06
N SER A 279 16.59 7.48 -5.30
CA SER A 279 17.31 6.19 -5.45
C SER A 279 17.96 5.68 -4.18
N TYR A 280 17.94 6.43 -3.07
CA TYR A 280 18.56 5.94 -1.86
C TYR A 280 17.74 4.79 -1.26
N ARG A 281 18.40 3.64 -1.08
CA ARG A 281 17.84 2.45 -0.46
C ARG A 281 18.31 2.31 0.97
N GLY A 282 17.35 2.33 1.89
CA GLY A 282 17.58 2.12 3.30
C GLY A 282 17.08 0.77 3.78
N LYS A 283 17.55 0.35 4.95
CA LYS A 283 17.06 -0.85 5.63
C LYS A 283 16.96 -0.69 7.13
N PHE A 284 16.02 -1.42 7.71
CA PHE A 284 15.88 -1.54 9.15
C PHE A 284 15.18 -2.86 9.49
N GLU A 285 15.37 -3.36 10.71
CA GLU A 285 14.77 -4.62 11.15
C GLU A 285 13.24 -4.53 11.13
N ALA A 286 12.54 -5.62 10.78
CA ALA A 286 11.08 -5.59 10.63
C ALA A 286 10.35 -5.28 11.95
N ASN A 287 10.95 -5.63 13.10
CA ASN A 287 10.48 -5.25 14.43
C ASN A 287 11.05 -3.91 14.94
N GLY A 288 11.99 -3.32 14.20
CA GLY A 288 12.64 -2.07 14.55
C GLY A 288 11.70 -0.88 14.47
N LYS A 289 11.90 0.10 15.35
CA LYS A 289 11.17 1.37 15.41
C LYS A 289 12.16 2.54 15.53
N GLY A 290 11.78 3.70 15.01
CA GLY A 290 12.59 4.91 15.12
C GLY A 290 11.75 6.18 14.99
N PRO A 291 12.24 7.32 15.50
CA PRO A 291 11.49 8.58 15.55
C PRO A 291 11.37 9.28 14.20
N ASP A 292 11.93 8.69 13.14
CA ASP A 292 11.75 9.06 11.75
C ASP A 292 11.32 7.84 10.92
N GLN A 293 10.74 6.80 11.52
CA GLN A 293 10.29 5.59 10.83
C GLN A 293 8.77 5.52 10.78
N GLY A 294 8.21 5.84 9.61
CA GLY A 294 6.79 5.81 9.28
C GLY A 294 6.51 5.05 7.99
N PHE A 295 5.43 5.38 7.30
CA PHE A 295 5.00 4.76 6.05
C PHE A 295 3.88 5.54 5.37
N ARG A 296 3.64 5.22 4.09
CA ARG A 296 2.44 5.62 3.35
C ARG A 296 1.70 4.41 2.79
N LEU A 297 0.44 4.61 2.40
CA LEU A 297 -0.41 3.54 1.90
C LEU A 297 -0.36 3.45 0.37
N ALA A 298 -0.37 2.22 -0.13
CA ALA A 298 -0.66 1.88 -1.51
C ALA A 298 -1.94 1.02 -1.60
N ARG A 299 -2.54 0.96 -2.79
CA ARG A 299 -3.60 0.02 -3.16
C ARG A 299 -3.41 -0.43 -4.59
N ASN A 300 -3.86 -1.64 -4.90
CA ASN A 300 -3.88 -2.14 -6.26
C ASN A 300 -4.87 -1.32 -7.11
N ALA A 301 -4.47 -0.97 -8.34
CA ALA A 301 -5.44 -0.54 -9.34
C ALA A 301 -6.18 -1.78 -9.84
N LEU A 302 -7.52 -1.74 -9.81
CA LEU A 302 -8.32 -2.80 -10.42
C LEU A 302 -8.03 -2.81 -11.92
N HIS A 303 -7.40 -3.88 -12.38
CA HIS A 303 -7.24 -4.09 -13.81
C HIS A 303 -8.62 -4.48 -14.34
N GLY A 304 -9.15 -3.70 -15.29
CA GLY A 304 -10.18 -4.23 -16.19
C GLY A 304 -9.67 -5.56 -16.73
N ALA A 305 -10.54 -6.57 -16.82
CA ALA A 305 -10.16 -7.95 -17.14
C ALA A 305 -9.43 -8.05 -18.50
N SER A 306 -8.13 -7.80 -18.54
CA SER A 306 -7.27 -7.99 -19.71
C SER A 306 -5.78 -7.89 -19.34
N SER A 307 -5.28 -8.85 -18.57
CA SER A 307 -3.94 -9.44 -18.81
C SER A 307 -3.68 -10.55 -17.79
N ASN A 308 -3.78 -11.80 -18.25
CA ASN A 308 -3.22 -12.97 -17.57
C ASN A 308 -1.69 -12.95 -17.68
N SER A 309 -1.05 -12.01 -17.00
CA SER A 309 0.38 -12.12 -16.70
C SER A 309 0.55 -12.22 -15.19
N ALA A 310 1.01 -13.39 -14.76
CA ALA A 310 1.42 -13.65 -13.39
C ALA A 310 2.37 -12.53 -12.92
N PRO A 311 2.30 -12.13 -11.64
CA PRO A 311 3.32 -11.25 -11.08
C PRO A 311 4.67 -11.94 -11.21
N VAL A 312 5.61 -11.29 -11.90
CA VAL A 312 7.03 -11.60 -11.78
C VAL A 312 7.45 -10.94 -10.48
N PHE A 313 7.71 -11.77 -9.47
CA PHE A 313 8.39 -11.38 -8.22
C PHE A 313 9.87 -11.66 -8.38
#